data_AF-A6Q1A3-F1
#
_entry.id   AF-A6Q1A3-F1
#
_cell.length_a   1.000
_cell.length_b   1.000
_cell.length_c   1.000
_cell.angle_alpha   90.00
_cell.angle_beta   90.00
_cell.angle_gamma   90.00
#
_symmetry.space_group_name_H-M   'P 1'
#
loop_
_entity.id
_entity.type
_entity.pdbx_description
1 polymer ?
#
loop_
_entity_poly.entity_id
_entity_poly.type
_entity_poly.pdbx_seq_one_letter_code
_entity_poly.pdbx_strand_id
1 'polypeptide(L)' 'MFTKLSPIINFYIYGFRNMSKLGRKLWLIIAIKLFIFFVVIKMLFFPDILQEKFHSDKERADYVMKNLLGGEK' A
#
# COMPACT_ATOMS: atom_id res chain seq x y z
N MET A 1 13.46 -18.73 -22.14
CA MET A 1 14.18 -17.65 -21.41
C MET A 1 13.37 -17.16 -20.21
N PHE A 2 12.98 -18.05 -19.27
CA PHE A 2 12.28 -17.69 -18.01
C PHE A 2 12.72 -18.55 -16.81
N THR A 3 13.73 -19.41 -16.99
CA THR A 3 14.13 -20.41 -15.98
C THR A 3 14.96 -19.83 -14.83
N LYS A 4 15.38 -18.55 -14.91
CA LYS A 4 16.26 -17.93 -13.90
C LYS A 4 15.54 -17.33 -12.68
N LEU A 5 14.20 -17.26 -12.66
CA LEU A 5 13.46 -16.77 -11.49
C LEU A 5 13.22 -17.83 -10.42
N SER A 6 13.08 -19.10 -10.83
CA SER A 6 12.87 -20.23 -9.90
C SER A 6 13.91 -20.33 -8.78
N PRO A 7 15.24 -20.22 -9.03
CA PRO A 7 16.23 -20.34 -7.95
C PRO A 7 16.13 -19.19 -6.93
N ILE A 8 15.81 -17.97 -7.37
CA ILE A 8 15.70 -16.80 -6.50
C ILE A 8 14.51 -16.97 -5.56
N ILE A 9 13.35 -17.34 -6.10
CA ILE A 9 12.13 -17.59 -5.31
C ILE A 9 12.37 -18.73 -4.31
N ASN A 10 12.99 -19.83 -4.75
CA ASN A 10 13.32 -20.94 -3.87
C ASN A 10 14.30 -20.55 -2.76
N PHE A 11 15.26 -19.66 -3.02
CA PHE A 11 16.18 -19.15 -2.01
C PHE A 11 15.45 -18.36 -0.91
N TYR A 12 14.52 -17.46 -1.28
CA TYR A 12 13.74 -16.70 -0.30
C TYR A 12 12.83 -17.62 0.53
N ILE A 13 12.14 -18.56 -0.12
CA ILE A 13 11.27 -19.53 0.58
C ILE A 13 12.09 -20.41 1.52
N TYR A 14 13.23 -20.92 1.05
CA TYR A 14 14.12 -21.77 1.84
C TYR A 14 14.71 -21.00 3.03
N GLY A 15 15.22 -19.78 2.79
CA GLY A 15 15.76 -18.93 3.84
C GLY A 15 14.73 -18.60 4.91
N PHE A 16 13.50 -18.28 4.51
CA PHE A 16 12.41 -18.01 5.45
C PHE A 16 11.97 -19.26 6.24
N ARG A 17 11.92 -20.44 5.60
CA ARG A 17 11.63 -21.72 6.28
C ARG A 17 12.71 -22.11 7.28
N ASN A 18 13.98 -21.86 6.97
CA ASN A 18 15.10 -22.17 7.86
C ASN A 18 15.35 -21.10 8.95
N MET A 19 14.56 -20.03 9.02
CA MET A 19 14.70 -19.04 10.09
C MET A 19 14.36 -19.62 11.47
N SER A 20 15.17 -19.24 12.46
CA SER A 20 14.92 -19.54 13.87
C SER A 20 13.57 -18.97 14.33
N LYS A 21 13.02 -19.52 15.42
CA LYS A 21 11.74 -19.05 16.00
C LYS A 21 11.75 -17.53 16.27
N LEU A 22 12.91 -17.01 16.67
CA LEU A 22 13.12 -15.57 16.89
C LEU A 22 13.07 -14.78 15.57
N GLY A 23 13.76 -15.24 14.52
CA GLY A 23 13.76 -14.58 13.20
C GLY A 23 12.36 -14.45 12.60
N ARG A 24 11.56 -15.53 12.67
CA ARG A 24 10.16 -15.51 12.22
C ARG A 24 9.30 -14.53 13.01
N LYS A 25 9.49 -14.44 14.33
CA LYS A 25 8.78 -13.49 15.19
C LYS A 25 9.15 -12.04 14.86
N LEU A 26 10.44 -11.76 14.63
CA LEU A 26 10.91 -10.44 14.22
C LEU A 26 10.33 -10.03 12.86
N TRP A 27 10.29 -10.95 11.89
CA TRP A 27 9.70 -10.66 10.59
C TRP A 27 8.21 -10.35 10.69
N LEU A 28 7.46 -11.08 11.53
CA LEU A 28 6.07 -10.77 11.83
C LEU A 28 5.91 -9.37 12.44
N ILE A 29 6.78 -8.99 13.38
CA ILE A 29 6.78 -7.64 13.98
C ILE A 29 7.03 -6.58 12.90
N ILE A 30 7.98 -6.80 12.00
CA ILE A 30 8.27 -5.88 10.89
C ILE A 30 7.04 -5.75 9.98
N ALA A 31 6.41 -6.86 9.59
CA ALA A 31 5.22 -6.86 8.75
C ALA A 31 4.06 -6.08 9.39
N ILE A 32 3.81 -6.30 10.68
CA ILE A 32 2.80 -5.54 11.45
C ILE A 32 3.16 -4.06 11.47
N LYS A 33 4.42 -3.72 11.73
CA LYS A 33 4.86 -2.32 11.79
C LYS A 33 4.67 -1.61 10.45
N LEU A 34 5.04 -2.27 9.35
CA LEU A 34 4.83 -1.76 7.99
C LEU A 34 3.35 -1.56 7.68
N PHE A 35 2.49 -2.50 8.08
CA PHE A 35 1.05 -2.36 7.92
C PHE A 35 0.51 -1.16 8.70
N ILE A 36 0.90 -1.01 9.97
CA ILE A 36 0.48 0.13 10.80
C ILE A 36 0.98 1.45 10.21
N PHE A 37 2.25 1.54 9.79
CA PHE A 37 2.76 2.75 9.14
C PHE A 37 1.99 3.08 7.86
N PHE A 38 1.67 2.08 7.05
CA PHE A 38 0.87 2.26 5.85
C PHE A 38 -0.53 2.82 6.18
N VAL A 39 -1.20 2.28 7.20
CA VAL A 39 -2.52 2.75 7.64
C VAL A 39 -2.45 4.18 8.19
N VAL A 40 -1.45 4.50 9.02
CA VAL A 40 -1.29 5.84 9.59
C VAL A 40 -0.99 6.87 8.51
N ILE A 41 -0.05 6.57 7.60
CA ILE A 41 0.24 7.45 6.46
C ILE A 41 -1.00 7.61 5.59
N LYS A 42 -1.72 6.52 5.29
CA LYS A 42 -2.96 6.60 4.52
C LYS A 42 -3.99 7.50 5.21
N MET A 43 -4.23 7.31 6.50
CA MET A 43 -5.22 8.06 7.26
C MET A 43 -4.86 9.55 7.39
N LEU A 44 -3.58 9.87 7.55
CA LEU A 44 -3.12 11.26 7.70
C LEU A 44 -2.98 12.00 6.35
N PHE A 45 -2.49 11.33 5.31
CA PHE A 45 -2.23 11.96 4.01
C PHE A 45 -3.40 11.84 3.03
N PHE A 46 -4.31 10.88 3.24
CA PHE A 46 -5.50 10.67 2.42
C PHE A 46 -6.76 10.58 3.30
N PRO A 47 -7.13 11.65 4.03
CA PRO A 47 -8.46 11.73 4.61
C PRO A 47 -9.50 11.60 3.49
N ASP A 48 -10.70 11.09 3.80
CA ASP A 48 -11.77 10.85 2.82
C ASP A 48 -12.48 12.15 2.41
N ILE A 49 -11.68 13.16 2.00
CA ILE A 49 -12.09 14.54 1.70
C ILE A 49 -13.17 14.61 0.61
N LEU A 50 -13.27 13.55 -0.20
CA LEU A 50 -14.18 13.50 -1.34
C LEU A 50 -15.54 12.88 -1.00
N GLN A 51 -15.66 12.11 0.09
CA GLN A 51 -16.96 11.58 0.55
C GLN A 51 -17.72 12.56 1.43
N GLU A 52 -17.03 13.50 2.08
CA GLU A 52 -17.66 14.43 3.02
C GLU A 52 -18.47 15.56 2.34
N LYS A 53 -18.26 15.81 1.04
CA LYS A 53 -18.84 16.97 0.33
C LYS A 53 -19.73 16.67 -0.87
N PHE A 54 -19.80 15.42 -1.34
CA PHE A 54 -20.51 15.09 -2.58
C PHE A 54 -21.36 13.83 -2.42
N HIS A 55 -22.63 13.91 -2.82
CA HIS A 55 -23.60 12.81 -2.71
C HIS A 55 -23.54 11.83 -3.90
N SER A 56 -22.91 12.22 -5.01
CA SER A 56 -22.81 11.43 -6.25
C SER A 56 -21.37 11.29 -6.72
N ASP A 57 -20.99 10.08 -7.13
CA ASP A 57 -19.68 9.78 -7.71
C ASP A 57 -19.35 10.63 -8.94
N LYS A 58 -20.39 11.06 -9.68
CA LYS A 58 -20.26 11.89 -10.87
C LYS A 58 -19.80 13.32 -10.53
N GLU A 59 -20.42 13.94 -9.52
CA GLU A 59 -20.03 15.27 -9.03
C GLU A 59 -18.62 15.27 -8.44
N ARG A 60 -18.26 14.17 -7.77
CA ARG A 60 -16.92 13.96 -7.21
C ARG A 60 -15.85 13.91 -8.30
N ALA A 61 -16.09 13.17 -9.38
CA ALA A 61 -15.18 13.07 -10.52
C ALA A 61 -15.02 14.43 -11.23
N ASP A 62 -16.11 15.17 -11.44
CA ASP A 62 -16.10 16.49 -12.07
C ASP A 62 -15.34 17.53 -11.22
N TYR A 63 -15.49 17.50 -9.89
CA TYR A 63 -14.75 18.38 -8.97
C TYR A 63 -13.25 18.10 -8.95
N VAL A 64 -12.83 16.83 -8.91
CA VAL A 64 -11.42 16.44 -8.96
C VAL A 64 -10.81 16.80 -10.32
N MET A 65 -11.54 16.55 -11.42
CA MET A 65 -11.12 16.91 -12.77
C MET A 65 -10.87 18.42 -12.90
N LYS A 66 -11.79 19.24 -12.36
CA LYS A 66 -11.66 20.70 -12.36
C LYS A 66 -10.44 21.19 -11.57
N ASN A 67 -10.17 20.61 -10.40
CA ASN A 67 -9.04 20.99 -9.54
C ASN A 67 -7.67 20.53 -10.09
N LEU A 68 -7.60 19.37 -10.76
CA LEU A 68 -6.34 18.84 -11.30
C LEU A 68 -5.97 19.40 -12.68
N LEU A 69 -6.95 19.76 -13.50
CA LEU A 69 -6.73 20.35 -14.83
C LEU A 69 -6.56 21.87 -14.82
N GLY A 70 -6.56 22.52 -13.65
CA GLY A 70 -6.31 23.96 -13.54
C GLY A 70 -7.38 24.83 -14.21
N GLY A 71 -8.66 24.43 -14.17
CA GLY A 71 -9.76 25.28 -14.64
C GLY A 71 -10.38 26.05 -13.47
N GLU A 72 -10.18 27.36 -13.28
CA GLU A 72 -9.60 28.44 -14.08
C GLU A 72 -9.15 29.56 -13.10
N LYS A 73 -8.30 30.48 -13.58
CA LYS A 73 -8.21 31.91 -13.22
C LYS A 73 -8.12 32.30 -11.74
#